data_AF-A0A1B9GU64-F1
#
_entry.id   AF-A0A1B9GU64-F1
#
_cell.length_a   1.000
_cell.length_b   1.000
_cell.length_c   1.000
_cell.angle_alpha   90.00
_cell.angle_beta   90.00
_cell.angle_gamma   90.00
#
_symmetry.space_group_name_H-M   'P 1'
#
loop_
_entity.id
_entity.type
_entity.pdbx_description
1 polymer ?
#
loop_
_entity_poly.entity_id
_entity_poly.type
_entity_poly.pdbx_seq_one_letter_code
_entity_poly.pdbx_strand_id
1 'polypeptide(L)'
;MLYLVHALLVISFWTSTRAAPHISRRDVGPLYGPSGEPSIQDVEQHHDDCAFVATVMSITKRSPSFIKSLITFQGDFNAVEQVTVRTFNPDSLAPMDQVVTRDDIYLGNDTRTEIWWPGAIYRAPQNAHTANSFDNVGVPVMGVNEAFHLITGLISNAYYPHNQNDFWNIIANAAKTPIVLQTVGDGAVTLWGGHAYAVSYVSEENGVKMVGVINTNGEESLITHEQAYNDCYCLWGLDGNPTLVEGEAPPASLPRVEEETDVQNVEDGRTTSTRGDGVIVVQVGFPTPSHGKYTTPGATPAVTPRAV
;
A
#
# COMPACT_ATOMS: atom_id res chain seq x y z
N MET A 1 12.54 53.59 2.68
CA MET A 1 11.17 53.48 3.20
C MET A 1 10.63 52.13 2.77
N LEU A 2 10.38 51.28 3.77
CA LEU A 2 10.12 49.86 3.68
C LEU A 2 8.60 49.68 3.92
N TYR A 3 7.86 49.12 2.98
CA TYR A 3 6.56 48.50 3.25
C TYR A 3 6.39 47.30 2.32
N LEU A 4 7.08 46.22 2.69
CA LEU A 4 6.77 44.89 2.20
C LEU A 4 5.62 44.34 3.05
N VAL A 5 4.50 44.12 2.39
CA VAL A 5 3.33 43.42 2.91
C VAL A 5 3.79 42.03 3.39
N HIS A 6 3.73 41.81 4.71
CA HIS A 6 3.96 40.50 5.30
C HIS A 6 2.76 39.60 4.97
N ALA A 7 2.84 38.89 3.85
CA ALA A 7 2.11 37.64 3.70
C ALA A 7 2.79 36.61 4.59
N LEU A 8 2.29 36.46 5.83
CA LEU A 8 2.56 35.29 6.64
C LEU A 8 1.92 34.09 5.95
N LEU A 9 2.68 33.46 5.06
CA LEU A 9 2.40 32.14 4.54
C LEU A 9 2.77 31.17 5.66
N VAL A 10 1.80 30.89 6.53
CA VAL A 10 1.91 29.82 7.52
C VAL A 10 1.85 28.52 6.73
N ILE A 11 3.00 28.06 6.28
CA ILE A 11 3.18 26.69 5.80
C ILE A 11 3.03 25.81 7.05
N SER A 12 1.80 25.36 7.29
CA SER A 12 1.53 24.34 8.30
C SER A 12 1.98 23.01 7.71
N PHE A 13 3.29 22.73 7.79
CA PHE A 13 3.76 21.34 7.71
C PHE A 13 3.19 20.62 8.92
N TRP A 14 2.04 19.97 8.76
CA TRP A 14 1.58 18.98 9.71
C TRP A 14 2.41 17.73 9.50
N THR A 15 3.59 17.68 10.12
CA THR A 15 4.13 16.41 10.59
C THR A 15 3.22 15.94 11.73
N SER A 16 2.07 15.36 11.38
CA SER A 16 1.31 14.54 12.32
C SER A 16 2.06 13.22 12.50
N THR A 17 3.28 13.29 13.02
CA THR A 17 3.97 12.15 13.59
C THR A 17 3.31 11.87 14.94
N ARG A 18 2.08 11.35 14.91
CA ARG A 18 1.70 10.39 15.94
C ARG A 18 2.53 9.16 15.65
N ALA A 19 3.78 9.17 16.14
CA ALA A 19 4.56 7.97 16.30
C ALA A 19 3.65 6.96 16.99
N ALA A 20 3.23 5.92 16.25
CA ALA A 20 2.59 4.78 16.86
C ALA A 20 3.54 4.29 17.97
N PRO A 21 3.02 3.97 19.17
CA PRO A 21 3.88 3.54 20.26
C PRO A 21 4.67 2.32 19.77
N HIS A 22 6.01 2.42 19.76
CA HIS A 22 6.90 1.30 19.48
C HIS A 22 6.48 0.10 20.33
N ILE A 23 5.79 -0.88 19.73
CA ILE A 23 5.44 -2.11 20.42
C ILE A 23 6.70 -2.96 20.45
N SER A 24 7.37 -2.93 21.60
CA SER A 24 8.50 -3.80 21.92
C SER A 24 8.03 -5.22 22.27
N ARG A 25 7.40 -5.93 21.33
CA ARG A 25 7.27 -7.40 21.44
C ARG A 25 8.35 -8.03 20.58
N ARG A 26 9.46 -8.31 21.24
CA ARG A 26 10.63 -8.94 20.61
C ARG A 26 10.43 -10.44 20.40
N ASP A 27 9.58 -11.10 21.19
CA ASP A 27 9.24 -12.49 20.92
C ASP A 27 8.27 -12.59 19.75
N VAL A 28 8.81 -12.96 18.59
CA VAL A 28 8.05 -13.45 17.43
C VAL A 28 7.51 -14.83 17.82
N GLY A 29 6.26 -14.95 18.21
CA GLY A 29 5.57 -16.18 18.60
C GLY A 29 5.30 -17.12 17.41
N PRO A 30 4.12 -17.78 17.31
CA PRO A 30 3.80 -18.66 16.19
C PRO A 30 3.61 -17.88 14.88
N LEU A 31 3.73 -18.54 13.73
CA LEU A 31 3.52 -17.89 12.42
C LEU A 31 2.08 -17.37 12.26
N TYR A 32 1.10 -18.10 12.77
CA TYR A 32 -0.32 -17.70 12.80
C TYR A 32 -0.87 -17.74 14.23
N GLY A 33 -1.99 -17.06 14.46
CA GLY A 33 -2.73 -17.17 15.70
C GLY A 33 -3.38 -18.54 15.91
N PRO A 34 -4.15 -18.72 17.01
CA PRO A 34 -4.78 -19.99 17.34
C PRO A 34 -5.73 -20.56 16.27
N SER A 35 -6.26 -19.71 15.38
CA SER A 35 -7.06 -20.13 14.22
C SER A 35 -6.25 -20.89 13.17
N GLY A 36 -4.93 -20.73 13.14
CA GLY A 36 -4.06 -21.23 12.08
C GLY A 36 -4.22 -20.50 10.74
N GLU A 37 -4.90 -19.34 10.72
CA GLU A 37 -5.18 -18.54 9.53
C GLU A 37 -4.78 -17.07 9.75
N PRO A 38 -4.33 -16.35 8.70
CA PRO A 38 -4.15 -14.90 8.75
C PRO A 38 -5.42 -14.20 9.22
N SER A 39 -5.27 -13.26 10.15
CA SER A 39 -6.39 -12.44 10.61
C SER A 39 -6.07 -10.95 10.51
N ILE A 40 -7.09 -10.14 10.22
CA ILE A 40 -6.93 -8.68 10.18
C ILE A 40 -6.47 -8.10 11.51
N GLN A 41 -6.73 -8.79 12.64
CA GLN A 41 -6.29 -8.35 13.96
C GLN A 41 -4.80 -8.55 14.19
N ASP A 42 -4.07 -9.20 13.26
CA ASP A 42 -2.62 -9.37 13.36
C ASP A 42 -1.85 -8.18 12.76
N VAL A 43 -2.52 -7.38 11.93
CA VAL A 43 -1.90 -6.34 11.08
C VAL A 43 -2.05 -4.96 11.72
N GLU A 44 -0.99 -4.15 11.79
CA GLU A 44 -1.04 -2.73 12.21
C GLU A 44 -0.11 -1.88 11.34
N GLN A 45 -0.43 -0.59 11.22
CA GLN A 45 0.51 0.41 10.73
C GLN A 45 1.40 0.92 11.85
N HIS A 46 2.69 1.11 11.54
CA HIS A 46 3.69 1.65 12.47
C HIS A 46 4.36 2.93 11.94
N HIS A 47 4.38 3.14 10.62
CA HIS A 47 5.05 4.26 9.95
C HIS A 47 4.12 4.95 8.95
N ASP A 48 4.61 5.44 7.81
CA ASP A 48 3.85 6.11 6.75
C ASP A 48 3.39 5.13 5.65
N ASP A 49 2.95 3.95 6.04
CA ASP A 49 2.66 2.78 5.20
C ASP A 49 1.16 2.43 5.11
N CYS A 50 0.28 3.41 5.40
CA CYS A 50 -1.16 3.19 5.48
C CYS A 50 -1.75 2.50 4.24
N ALA A 51 -1.27 2.85 3.04
CA ALA A 51 -1.71 2.27 1.78
C ALA A 51 -1.42 0.77 1.69
N PHE A 52 -0.22 0.35 2.07
CA PHE A 52 0.16 -1.06 2.09
C PHE A 52 -0.65 -1.82 3.16
N VAL A 53 -0.73 -1.28 4.37
CA VAL A 53 -1.43 -1.91 5.50
C VAL A 53 -2.91 -2.08 5.20
N ALA A 54 -3.58 -1.03 4.72
CA ALA A 54 -4.99 -1.09 4.33
C ALA A 54 -5.24 -2.12 3.22
N THR A 55 -4.29 -2.27 2.29
CA THR A 55 -4.37 -3.27 1.22
C THR A 55 -4.27 -4.69 1.78
N VAL A 56 -3.29 -4.97 2.63
CA VAL A 56 -3.15 -6.28 3.30
C VAL A 56 -4.37 -6.58 4.16
N MET A 57 -4.87 -5.61 4.93
CA MET A 57 -6.10 -5.77 5.72
C MET A 57 -7.31 -6.06 4.85
N SER A 58 -7.47 -5.36 3.73
CA SER A 58 -8.59 -5.58 2.80
C SER A 58 -8.55 -6.96 2.17
N ILE A 59 -7.38 -7.40 1.72
CA ILE A 59 -7.19 -8.76 1.17
C ILE A 59 -7.44 -9.80 2.26
N THR A 60 -6.84 -9.65 3.45
CA THR A 60 -7.00 -10.59 4.58
C THR A 60 -8.46 -10.69 5.01
N LYS A 61 -9.22 -9.59 5.01
CA LYS A 61 -10.64 -9.60 5.35
C LYS A 61 -11.48 -10.40 4.36
N ARG A 62 -11.11 -10.39 3.07
CA ARG A 62 -11.87 -11.04 1.99
C ARG A 62 -11.42 -12.46 1.70
N SER A 63 -10.12 -12.71 1.78
CA SER A 63 -9.52 -13.98 1.45
C SER A 63 -8.28 -14.22 2.32
N PRO A 64 -8.49 -14.59 3.61
CA PRO A 64 -7.37 -14.94 4.48
C PRO A 64 -6.60 -16.16 3.95
N SER A 65 -7.28 -17.08 3.27
CA SER A 65 -6.64 -18.24 2.62
C SER A 65 -5.74 -17.84 1.44
N PHE A 66 -6.07 -16.78 0.70
CA PHE A 66 -5.17 -16.23 -0.32
C PHE A 66 -3.85 -15.76 0.32
N ILE A 67 -3.92 -14.93 1.37
CA ILE A 67 -2.72 -14.48 2.10
C ILE A 67 -1.93 -15.67 2.64
N LYS A 68 -2.62 -16.66 3.22
CA LYS A 68 -1.97 -17.89 3.71
C LYS A 68 -1.24 -18.63 2.59
N SER A 69 -1.82 -18.71 1.40
CA SER A 69 -1.23 -19.38 0.25
C SER A 69 0.05 -18.71 -0.27
N LEU A 70 0.26 -17.43 0.03
CA LEU A 70 1.51 -16.73 -0.27
C LEU A 70 2.67 -17.19 0.62
N ILE A 71 2.39 -17.87 1.75
CA ILE A 71 3.39 -18.24 2.74
C ILE A 71 3.51 -19.76 2.79
N THR A 72 4.65 -20.27 2.33
CA THR A 72 4.95 -21.70 2.34
C THR A 72 6.00 -22.03 3.38
N PHE A 73 5.82 -23.13 4.10
CA PHE A 73 6.73 -23.57 5.15
C PHE A 73 6.64 -25.07 5.37
N GLN A 74 7.62 -25.62 6.09
CA GLN A 74 7.64 -27.02 6.50
C GLN A 74 7.47 -27.12 8.02
N GLY A 75 6.81 -28.19 8.46
CA GLY A 75 6.62 -28.48 9.88
C GLY A 75 5.43 -27.74 10.51
N ASP A 76 5.52 -27.53 11.82
CA ASP A 76 4.47 -26.91 12.63
C ASP A 76 4.61 -25.38 12.61
N PHE A 77 3.53 -24.68 12.28
CA PHE A 77 3.49 -23.21 12.26
C PHE A 77 3.74 -22.59 13.64
N ASN A 78 3.63 -23.35 14.73
CA ASN A 78 3.95 -22.89 16.07
C ASN A 78 5.46 -22.77 16.35
N ALA A 79 6.30 -23.45 15.57
CA ALA A 79 7.75 -23.53 15.78
C ALA A 79 8.58 -23.27 14.52
N VAL A 80 7.93 -22.88 13.42
CA VAL A 80 8.61 -22.58 12.16
C VAL A 80 9.57 -21.39 12.33
N GLU A 81 10.78 -21.54 11.83
CA GLU A 81 11.83 -20.51 11.88
C GLU A 81 12.09 -19.85 10.52
N GLN A 82 11.52 -20.43 9.45
CA GLN A 82 11.71 -19.96 8.09
C GLN A 82 10.47 -20.25 7.24
N VAL A 83 10.09 -19.25 6.45
CA VAL A 83 9.03 -19.35 5.45
C VAL A 83 9.54 -18.86 4.09
N THR A 84 8.95 -19.36 3.02
CA THR A 84 9.07 -18.75 1.69
C THR A 84 7.80 -18.00 1.40
N VAL A 85 7.93 -16.69 1.20
CA VAL A 85 6.83 -15.78 0.88
C VAL A 85 6.87 -15.47 -0.60
N ARG A 86 5.73 -15.66 -1.28
CA ARG A 86 5.51 -15.21 -2.65
C ARG A 86 4.92 -13.81 -2.64
N THR A 87 5.61 -12.90 -3.32
CA THR A 87 5.09 -11.59 -3.72
C THR A 87 5.24 -11.45 -5.23
N PHE A 88 4.92 -10.28 -5.78
CA PHE A 88 5.00 -10.02 -7.21
C PHE A 88 5.70 -8.69 -7.47
N ASN A 89 6.45 -8.60 -8.55
CA ASN A 89 7.10 -7.35 -8.92
C ASN A 89 6.01 -6.30 -9.26
N PRO A 90 5.98 -5.11 -8.64
CA PRO A 90 4.90 -4.14 -8.83
C PRO A 90 4.74 -3.64 -10.27
N ASP A 91 5.82 -3.64 -11.05
CA ASP A 91 5.85 -3.14 -12.44
C ASP A 91 5.48 -4.21 -13.46
N SER A 92 6.02 -5.41 -13.30
CA SER A 92 5.89 -6.52 -14.27
C SER A 92 4.88 -7.59 -13.86
N LEU A 93 4.41 -7.57 -12.61
CA LEU A 93 3.55 -8.57 -11.98
C LEU A 93 4.14 -9.99 -11.96
N ALA A 94 5.44 -10.15 -12.25
CA ALA A 94 6.11 -11.43 -12.20
C ALA A 94 6.24 -11.92 -10.74
N PRO A 95 6.01 -13.21 -10.46
CA PRO A 95 6.13 -13.75 -9.11
C PRO A 95 7.58 -13.69 -8.63
N MET A 96 7.74 -13.43 -7.33
CA MET A 96 9.02 -13.37 -6.63
C MET A 96 8.90 -14.14 -5.32
N ASP A 97 9.68 -15.20 -5.18
CA ASP A 97 9.72 -16.00 -3.97
C ASP A 97 10.91 -15.56 -3.11
N GLN A 98 10.64 -15.17 -1.86
CA GLN A 98 11.64 -14.69 -0.93
C GLN A 98 11.61 -15.51 0.34
N VAL A 99 12.79 -15.95 0.76
CA VAL A 99 12.96 -16.60 2.06
C VAL A 99 12.95 -15.51 3.14
N VAL A 100 12.12 -15.72 4.16
CA VAL A 100 12.06 -14.88 5.35
C VAL A 100 12.23 -15.76 6.58
N THR A 101 13.17 -15.39 7.43
CA THR A 101 13.43 -16.07 8.69
C THR A 101 12.72 -15.37 9.84
N ARG A 102 12.43 -16.13 10.91
CA ARG A 102 11.90 -15.58 12.15
C ARG A 102 12.82 -14.50 12.74
N ASP A 103 14.14 -14.66 12.57
CA ASP A 103 15.15 -13.67 12.98
C ASP A 103 15.08 -12.38 12.16
N ASP A 104 14.77 -12.44 10.85
CA ASP A 104 14.53 -11.24 10.03
C ASP A 104 13.40 -10.39 10.61
N ILE A 105 12.40 -11.06 11.21
CA ILE A 105 11.21 -10.42 11.75
C ILE A 105 11.41 -9.97 13.20
N TYR A 106 12.26 -10.61 13.99
CA TYR A 106 12.60 -10.19 15.36
C TYR A 106 13.04 -8.71 15.45
N LEU A 107 13.65 -8.17 14.39
CA LEU A 107 14.12 -6.78 14.32
C LEU A 107 13.10 -5.81 13.68
N GLY A 108 12.01 -6.28 13.11
CA GLY A 108 11.04 -5.48 12.34
C GLY A 108 9.62 -6.03 12.31
N ASN A 109 9.17 -6.74 13.36
CA ASN A 109 7.83 -7.32 13.42
C ASN A 109 6.79 -6.25 13.73
N ASP A 110 6.23 -5.70 12.67
CA ASP A 110 5.22 -4.66 12.72
C ASP A 110 3.82 -5.30 12.81
N THR A 111 3.53 -5.91 13.96
CA THR A 111 2.28 -6.66 14.19
C THR A 111 1.59 -6.25 15.48
N ARG A 112 0.26 -6.39 15.52
CA ARG A 112 -0.54 -6.09 16.73
C ARG A 112 -0.36 -7.13 17.84
N THR A 113 0.16 -8.31 17.49
CA THR A 113 0.19 -9.50 18.33
C THR A 113 1.61 -10.08 18.38
N GLU A 114 1.80 -11.25 18.98
CA GLU A 114 3.08 -11.98 18.90
C GLU A 114 3.19 -12.80 17.61
N ILE A 115 2.19 -12.74 16.72
CA ILE A 115 2.15 -13.51 15.48
C ILE A 115 3.02 -12.82 14.43
N TRP A 116 3.70 -13.58 13.57
CA TRP A 116 4.73 -12.99 12.69
C TRP A 116 4.50 -13.14 11.18
N TRP A 117 3.37 -13.70 10.74
CA TRP A 117 3.03 -13.70 9.30
C TRP A 117 2.95 -12.30 8.66
N PRO A 118 2.43 -11.23 9.32
CA PRO A 118 2.39 -9.93 8.66
C PRO A 118 3.80 -9.40 8.45
N GLY A 119 4.69 -9.56 9.44
CA GLY A 119 6.13 -9.33 9.32
C GLY A 119 6.74 -10.03 8.11
N ALA A 120 6.39 -11.30 7.88
CA ALA A 120 6.88 -12.04 6.71
C ALA A 120 6.44 -11.41 5.38
N ILE A 121 5.18 -10.97 5.28
CA ILE A 121 4.65 -10.26 4.11
C ILE A 121 5.32 -8.90 3.92
N TYR A 122 5.65 -8.17 5.00
CA TYR A 122 6.36 -6.90 4.94
C TYR A 122 7.83 -7.06 4.51
N ARG A 123 8.49 -8.12 4.97
CA ARG A 123 9.93 -8.34 4.76
C ARG A 123 10.26 -8.85 3.37
N ALA A 124 9.41 -9.69 2.78
CA ALA A 124 9.66 -10.27 1.46
C ALA A 124 9.93 -9.23 0.35
N PRO A 125 9.12 -8.15 0.20
CA PRO A 125 9.41 -7.07 -0.76
C PRO A 125 10.74 -6.36 -0.55
N GLN A 126 11.19 -6.22 0.71
CA GLN A 126 12.48 -5.61 1.03
C GLN A 126 13.63 -6.53 0.61
N ASN A 127 13.51 -7.83 0.88
CA ASN A 127 14.47 -8.85 0.43
C ASN A 127 14.54 -8.92 -1.11
N ALA A 128 13.42 -8.70 -1.78
CA ALA A 128 13.34 -8.61 -3.24
C ALA A 128 13.81 -7.24 -3.82
N HIS A 129 14.10 -6.26 -2.98
CA HIS A 129 14.42 -4.87 -3.36
C HIS A 129 13.34 -4.19 -4.23
N THR A 130 12.05 -4.54 -4.04
CA THR A 130 10.91 -3.95 -4.75
C THR A 130 10.15 -2.91 -3.92
N ALA A 131 10.60 -2.66 -2.70
CA ALA A 131 10.07 -1.62 -1.82
C ALA A 131 11.19 -0.86 -1.12
N ASN A 132 11.08 0.46 -1.07
CA ASN A 132 11.96 1.29 -0.25
C ASN A 132 11.58 1.11 1.23
N SER A 133 12.58 1.04 2.11
CA SER A 133 12.41 1.06 3.56
C SER A 133 13.12 2.29 4.15
N PHE A 134 12.51 2.89 5.16
CA PHE A 134 13.23 3.80 6.03
C PHE A 134 14.01 2.96 7.06
N ASP A 135 15.33 3.17 7.13
CA ASP A 135 16.20 2.80 8.25
C ASP A 135 16.32 1.31 8.65
N ASN A 136 16.31 0.36 7.69
CA ASN A 136 16.48 -1.09 7.94
C ASN A 136 15.37 -1.77 8.79
N VAL A 137 14.35 -1.01 9.19
CA VAL A 137 13.14 -1.50 9.91
C VAL A 137 11.90 -1.36 9.01
N GLY A 138 11.96 -0.49 7.99
CA GLY A 138 10.78 0.10 7.36
C GLY A 138 9.95 -0.77 6.44
N VAL A 139 8.67 -0.88 6.78
CA VAL A 139 7.57 -1.35 5.94
C VAL A 139 7.59 -0.71 4.53
N PRO A 140 7.10 -1.39 3.47
CA PRO A 140 7.01 -0.80 2.14
C PRO A 140 6.22 0.50 2.09
N VAL A 141 6.90 1.62 1.86
CA VAL A 141 6.24 2.91 1.58
C VAL A 141 5.92 2.96 0.10
N MET A 142 4.65 2.68 -0.22
CA MET A 142 4.15 2.58 -1.59
C MET A 142 2.67 2.98 -1.69
N GLY A 143 2.22 3.26 -2.91
CA GLY A 143 0.82 3.55 -3.18
C GLY A 143 -0.08 2.30 -3.06
N VAL A 144 -1.38 2.51 -2.94
CA VAL A 144 -2.37 1.42 -2.85
C VAL A 144 -2.32 0.52 -4.10
N ASN A 145 -2.10 1.12 -5.28
CA ASN A 145 -1.93 0.39 -6.55
C ASN A 145 -0.77 -0.61 -6.50
N GLU A 146 0.40 -0.11 -6.10
CA GLU A 146 1.64 -0.89 -6.00
C GLU A 146 1.48 -2.00 -4.97
N ALA A 147 0.81 -1.72 -3.84
CA ALA A 147 0.52 -2.73 -2.83
C ALA A 147 -0.37 -3.86 -3.36
N PHE A 148 -1.42 -3.54 -4.14
CA PHE A 148 -2.24 -4.58 -4.78
C PHE A 148 -1.40 -5.42 -5.74
N HIS A 149 -0.61 -4.78 -6.60
CA HIS A 149 0.25 -5.48 -7.56
C HIS A 149 1.23 -6.40 -6.83
N LEU A 150 1.90 -5.89 -5.79
CA LEU A 150 2.90 -6.61 -5.02
C LEU A 150 2.36 -7.84 -4.30
N ILE A 151 1.14 -7.75 -3.73
CA ILE A 151 0.56 -8.85 -2.95
C ILE A 151 -0.19 -9.84 -3.84
N THR A 152 -0.83 -9.38 -4.91
CA THR A 152 -1.75 -10.21 -5.69
C THR A 152 -1.23 -10.63 -7.06
N GLY A 153 -0.26 -9.90 -7.62
CA GLY A 153 0.15 -10.08 -9.02
C GLY A 153 -0.94 -9.70 -10.03
N LEU A 154 -1.97 -8.98 -9.58
CA LEU A 154 -3.11 -8.56 -10.39
C LEU A 154 -3.11 -7.04 -10.54
N ILE A 155 -3.63 -6.57 -11.68
CA ILE A 155 -3.82 -5.14 -11.94
C ILE A 155 -4.87 -4.59 -10.97
N SER A 156 -4.62 -3.39 -10.46
CA SER A 156 -5.61 -2.61 -9.72
C SER A 156 -5.86 -1.25 -10.37
N ASN A 157 -7.04 -0.70 -10.14
CA ASN A 157 -7.45 0.60 -10.68
C ASN A 157 -7.93 1.53 -9.56
N ALA A 158 -7.69 2.83 -9.74
CA ALA A 158 -8.37 3.87 -8.98
C ALA A 158 -9.69 4.23 -9.66
N TYR A 159 -10.77 4.16 -8.90
CA TYR A 159 -12.09 4.61 -9.29
C TYR A 159 -12.40 5.93 -8.58
N TYR A 160 -12.84 6.94 -9.33
CA TYR A 160 -13.15 8.28 -8.83
C TYR A 160 -14.66 8.51 -8.93
N PRO A 161 -15.43 8.25 -7.87
CA PRO A 161 -16.89 8.27 -7.97
C PRO A 161 -17.42 9.68 -8.21
N HIS A 162 -18.25 9.85 -9.25
CA HIS A 162 -18.78 11.16 -9.62
C HIS A 162 -19.98 11.59 -8.76
N ASN A 163 -20.63 10.64 -8.09
CA ASN A 163 -21.78 10.86 -7.22
C ASN A 163 -21.95 9.68 -6.24
N GLN A 164 -22.88 9.80 -5.28
CA GLN A 164 -23.13 8.77 -4.27
C GLN A 164 -23.59 7.41 -4.85
N ASN A 165 -24.34 7.42 -5.96
CA ASN A 165 -24.78 6.17 -6.59
C ASN A 165 -23.62 5.43 -7.26
N ASP A 166 -22.74 6.17 -7.96
CA ASP A 166 -21.51 5.65 -8.53
C ASP A 166 -20.59 5.07 -7.44
N PHE A 167 -20.42 5.82 -6.35
CA PHE A 167 -19.67 5.34 -5.18
C PHE A 167 -20.22 4.03 -4.64
N TRP A 168 -21.55 3.95 -4.48
CA TRP A 168 -22.19 2.73 -4.01
C TRP A 168 -21.97 1.55 -4.97
N ASN A 169 -22.12 1.76 -6.28
CA ASN A 169 -21.94 0.71 -7.29
C ASN A 169 -20.52 0.14 -7.28
N ILE A 170 -19.52 0.98 -7.02
CA ILE A 170 -18.12 0.56 -6.93
C ILE A 170 -17.89 -0.15 -5.58
N ILE A 171 -18.21 0.51 -4.46
CA ILE A 171 -17.87 -0.01 -3.12
C ILE A 171 -18.67 -1.27 -2.77
N ALA A 172 -19.84 -1.50 -3.36
CA ALA A 172 -20.61 -2.73 -3.18
C ALA A 172 -19.83 -3.98 -3.60
N ASN A 173 -18.86 -3.86 -4.52
CA ASN A 173 -17.98 -4.98 -4.88
C ASN A 173 -17.09 -5.43 -3.71
N ALA A 174 -16.95 -4.62 -2.66
CA ALA A 174 -16.24 -5.00 -1.44
C ALA A 174 -16.81 -6.28 -0.81
N ALA A 175 -18.07 -6.64 -1.06
CA ALA A 175 -18.62 -7.92 -0.61
C ALA A 175 -17.90 -9.16 -1.21
N LYS A 176 -17.22 -8.98 -2.35
CA LYS A 176 -16.60 -10.05 -3.15
C LYS A 176 -15.08 -9.91 -3.30
N THR A 177 -14.59 -8.69 -3.48
CA THR A 177 -13.20 -8.38 -3.81
C THR A 177 -12.63 -7.38 -2.81
N PRO A 178 -11.32 -7.37 -2.52
CA PRO A 178 -10.73 -6.34 -1.68
C PRO A 178 -10.90 -4.95 -2.31
N ILE A 179 -11.36 -4.00 -1.49
CA ILE A 179 -11.43 -2.58 -1.82
C ILE A 179 -10.74 -1.78 -0.72
N VAL A 180 -9.97 -0.77 -1.12
CA VAL A 180 -9.38 0.22 -0.22
C VAL A 180 -9.99 1.57 -0.54
N LEU A 181 -10.50 2.25 0.49
CA LEU A 181 -10.99 3.62 0.41
C LEU A 181 -9.84 4.56 0.78
N GLN A 182 -9.49 5.47 -0.13
CA GLN A 182 -8.53 6.54 0.16
C GLN A 182 -9.28 7.83 0.40
N THR A 183 -9.01 8.51 1.50
CA THR A 183 -9.70 9.73 1.88
C THR A 183 -9.08 10.97 1.23
N VAL A 184 -9.88 12.03 1.09
CA VAL A 184 -9.36 13.36 0.73
C VAL A 184 -8.39 13.85 1.81
N GLY A 185 -7.33 14.55 1.40
CA GLY A 185 -6.32 15.10 2.31
C GLY A 185 -6.92 16.10 3.30
N ASP A 186 -7.44 17.20 2.76
CA ASP A 186 -8.15 18.23 3.51
C ASP A 186 -9.67 18.05 3.37
N GLY A 187 -10.40 18.29 4.46
CA GLY A 187 -11.86 18.34 4.45
C GLY A 187 -12.58 17.02 4.78
N ALA A 188 -11.85 15.94 5.07
CA ALA A 188 -12.44 14.74 5.65
C ALA A 188 -13.00 15.05 7.06
N VAL A 189 -14.23 14.64 7.33
CA VAL A 189 -14.95 14.99 8.58
C VAL A 189 -15.18 13.78 9.47
N THR A 190 -15.38 12.60 8.89
CA THR A 190 -15.70 11.36 9.61
C THR A 190 -14.45 10.49 9.79
N LEU A 191 -13.64 10.36 8.74
CA LEU A 191 -12.41 9.58 8.66
C LEU A 191 -11.17 10.46 8.71
N TRP A 192 -10.00 9.86 8.97
CA TRP A 192 -8.72 10.58 8.91
C TRP A 192 -8.43 10.98 7.47
N GLY A 193 -8.12 12.27 7.25
CA GLY A 193 -7.79 12.80 5.93
C GLY A 193 -6.43 12.33 5.43
N GLY A 194 -6.32 12.14 4.11
CA GLY A 194 -5.08 11.68 3.45
C GLY A 194 -4.68 10.26 3.83
N HIS A 195 -5.64 9.42 4.19
CA HIS A 195 -5.41 8.10 4.78
C HIS A 195 -6.08 6.99 3.97
N ALA A 196 -5.58 5.76 4.09
CA ALA A 196 -6.16 4.58 3.45
C ALA A 196 -6.89 3.71 4.48
N TYR A 197 -8.08 3.23 4.10
CA TYR A 197 -8.93 2.36 4.91
C TYR A 197 -9.28 1.09 4.14
N ALA A 198 -9.21 -0.07 4.80
CA ALA A 198 -9.75 -1.30 4.22
C ALA A 198 -11.28 -1.30 4.30
N VAL A 199 -11.99 -1.62 3.23
CA VAL A 199 -13.45 -1.76 3.29
C VAL A 199 -13.80 -3.16 3.79
N SER A 200 -14.28 -3.26 5.05
CA SER A 200 -14.55 -4.54 5.73
C SER A 200 -15.94 -5.09 5.51
N TYR A 201 -16.90 -4.23 5.19
CA TYR A 201 -18.30 -4.61 5.09
C TYR A 201 -19.08 -3.58 4.26
N VAL A 202 -20.10 -4.04 3.56
CA VAL A 202 -21.09 -3.19 2.91
C VAL A 202 -22.46 -3.84 3.11
N SER A 203 -23.47 -3.03 3.39
CA SER A 203 -24.84 -3.51 3.53
C SER A 203 -25.85 -2.48 3.08
N GLU A 204 -26.99 -2.98 2.60
CA GLU A 204 -28.16 -2.19 2.30
C GLU A 204 -29.37 -2.89 2.92
N GLU A 205 -29.89 -2.34 4.01
CA GLU A 205 -31.05 -2.87 4.72
C GLU A 205 -32.12 -1.79 4.82
N ASN A 206 -33.33 -2.09 4.35
CA ASN A 206 -34.46 -1.14 4.33
C ASN A 206 -34.12 0.21 3.67
N GLY A 207 -33.26 0.20 2.64
CA GLY A 207 -32.79 1.40 1.94
C GLY A 207 -31.69 2.18 2.67
N VAL A 208 -31.22 1.71 3.82
CA VAL A 208 -30.09 2.30 4.54
C VAL A 208 -28.80 1.60 4.11
N LYS A 209 -27.90 2.36 3.50
CA LYS A 209 -26.60 1.88 3.01
C LYS A 209 -25.50 2.20 4.01
N MET A 210 -24.84 1.15 4.52
CA MET A 210 -23.76 1.26 5.50
C MET A 210 -22.47 0.68 4.93
N VAL A 211 -21.35 1.30 5.29
CA VAL A 211 -19.99 0.91 4.91
C VAL A 211 -19.18 0.68 6.18
N GLY A 212 -18.67 -0.54 6.34
CA GLY A 212 -17.66 -0.88 7.33
C GLY A 212 -16.28 -0.58 6.79
N VAL A 213 -15.49 0.18 7.54
CA VAL A 213 -14.10 0.51 7.23
C VAL A 213 -13.20 0.11 8.39
N ILE A 214 -11.99 -0.34 8.07
CA ILE A 214 -10.93 -0.64 9.04
C ILE A 214 -9.85 0.42 8.86
N ASN A 215 -9.56 1.14 9.93
CA ASN A 215 -8.37 1.96 10.02
C ASN A 215 -7.14 1.04 10.16
N THR A 216 -5.99 1.49 9.73
CA THR A 216 -4.73 0.74 9.75
C THR A 216 -4.12 0.55 11.16
N ASN A 217 -4.64 1.27 12.17
CA ASN A 217 -4.45 0.91 13.58
C ASN A 217 -5.34 -0.28 14.03
N GLY A 218 -6.13 -0.82 13.11
CA GLY A 218 -7.03 -1.95 13.26
C GLY A 218 -8.33 -1.65 14.02
N GLU A 219 -8.73 -0.38 14.13
CA GLU A 219 -10.06 0.02 14.58
C GLU A 219 -11.08 -0.14 13.44
N GLU A 220 -12.18 -0.86 13.71
CA GLU A 220 -13.30 -0.97 12.77
C GLU A 220 -14.37 0.09 13.08
N SER A 221 -14.92 0.71 12.03
CA SER A 221 -16.00 1.68 12.13
C SER A 221 -17.08 1.36 11.10
N LEU A 222 -18.34 1.54 11.50
CA LEU A 222 -19.50 1.41 10.62
C LEU A 222 -20.10 2.80 10.41
N ILE A 223 -20.04 3.29 9.17
CA ILE A 223 -20.47 4.63 8.78
C ILE A 223 -21.52 4.56 7.67
N THR A 224 -22.28 5.63 7.46
CA THR A 224 -23.22 5.68 6.33
C THR A 224 -22.46 5.79 5.01
N HIS A 225 -23.08 5.34 3.92
CA HIS A 225 -22.47 5.51 2.59
C HIS A 225 -22.24 6.99 2.23
N GLU A 226 -23.06 7.91 2.74
CA GLU A 226 -22.91 9.35 2.53
C GLU A 226 -21.66 9.88 3.23
N GLN A 227 -21.43 9.46 4.48
CA GLN A 227 -20.22 9.80 5.23
C GLN A 227 -18.97 9.28 4.51
N ALA A 228 -19.01 8.01 4.09
CA ALA A 228 -17.90 7.40 3.36
C ALA A 228 -17.62 8.11 2.03
N TYR A 229 -18.66 8.45 1.26
CA TYR A 229 -18.53 9.17 0.00
C TYR A 229 -17.95 10.58 0.18
N ASN A 230 -18.44 11.33 1.16
CA ASN A 230 -18.02 12.71 1.38
C ASN A 230 -16.54 12.83 1.77
N ASP A 231 -16.00 11.81 2.46
CA ASP A 231 -14.58 11.76 2.81
C ASP A 231 -13.72 11.07 1.75
N CYS A 232 -14.32 10.42 0.74
CA CYS A 232 -13.61 9.61 -0.26
C CYS A 232 -12.97 10.48 -1.34
N TYR A 233 -11.66 10.30 -1.54
CA TYR A 233 -10.95 10.79 -2.73
C TYR A 233 -11.09 9.80 -3.90
N CYS A 234 -10.79 8.53 -3.65
CA CYS A 234 -10.95 7.45 -4.62
C CYS A 234 -11.09 6.09 -3.93
N LEU A 235 -11.61 5.12 -4.68
CA LEU A 235 -11.68 3.71 -4.29
C LEU A 235 -10.68 2.94 -5.13
N TRP A 236 -9.85 2.13 -4.50
CA TRP A 236 -8.93 1.22 -5.18
C TRP A 236 -9.47 -0.20 -5.12
N GLY A 237 -9.44 -0.90 -6.25
CA GLY A 237 -9.85 -2.30 -6.34
C GLY A 237 -9.13 -3.02 -7.46
N LEU A 238 -9.16 -4.36 -7.42
CA LEU A 238 -8.60 -5.21 -8.46
C LEU A 238 -9.43 -5.13 -9.73
N ASP A 239 -8.75 -5.07 -10.88
CA ASP A 239 -9.40 -5.01 -12.18
C ASP A 239 -10.30 -6.23 -12.41
N GLY A 240 -11.51 -6.01 -12.92
CA GLY A 240 -12.52 -7.06 -13.09
C GLY A 240 -13.17 -7.59 -11.81
N ASN A 241 -12.86 -7.05 -10.63
CA ASN A 241 -13.42 -7.45 -9.33
C ASN A 241 -13.39 -8.97 -9.06
N PRO A 242 -12.22 -9.62 -9.15
CA PRO A 242 -12.08 -11.05 -8.90
C PRO A 242 -12.35 -11.40 -7.44
N THR A 243 -12.78 -12.63 -7.19
CA THR A 243 -12.66 -13.22 -5.85
C THR A 243 -11.28 -13.85 -5.76
N LEU A 244 -10.50 -13.44 -4.77
CA LEU A 244 -9.20 -14.08 -4.54
C LEU A 244 -9.43 -15.45 -3.90
N VAL A 245 -8.91 -16.51 -4.51
CA VAL A 245 -9.00 -17.89 -4.00
C VAL A 245 -7.61 -18.48 -3.78
N GLU A 246 -7.53 -19.51 -2.95
CA GLU A 246 -6.29 -20.22 -2.66
C GLU A 246 -5.67 -20.82 -3.94
N GLY A 247 -4.37 -20.60 -4.15
CA GLY A 247 -3.63 -21.22 -5.26
C GLY A 247 -3.79 -20.57 -6.64
N GLU A 248 -4.68 -19.58 -6.79
CA GLU A 248 -4.73 -18.71 -7.97
C GLU A 248 -3.76 -17.52 -7.83
N ALA A 249 -2.47 -17.82 -7.66
CA ALA A 249 -1.48 -16.89 -8.19
C ALA A 249 -1.62 -16.96 -9.71
N PRO A 250 -1.84 -15.83 -10.43
CA PRO A 250 -1.99 -15.89 -11.88
C PRO A 250 -0.78 -16.58 -12.50
N PRO A 251 -0.94 -17.43 -13.53
CA PRO A 251 0.20 -17.80 -14.35
C PRO A 251 0.81 -16.49 -14.86
N ALA A 252 2.15 -16.39 -14.78
CA ALA A 252 2.90 -15.21 -15.21
C ALA A 252 2.28 -14.66 -16.49
N SER A 253 1.67 -13.47 -16.42
CA SER A 253 1.13 -12.82 -17.60
C SER A 253 2.27 -12.70 -18.61
N LEU A 254 2.03 -13.20 -19.82
CA LEU A 254 2.96 -13.13 -20.94
C LEU A 254 3.53 -11.71 -21.05
N PRO A 255 4.81 -11.56 -21.45
CA PRO A 255 5.47 -10.26 -21.52
C PRO A 255 4.58 -9.28 -22.27
N ARG A 256 4.36 -8.11 -21.64
CA ARG A 256 3.77 -6.94 -22.28
C ARG A 256 4.48 -6.75 -23.61
N VAL A 257 3.74 -6.85 -24.72
CA VAL A 257 4.25 -6.38 -26.01
C VAL A 257 4.52 -4.90 -25.80
N GLU A 258 5.80 -4.51 -25.82
CA GLU A 258 6.19 -3.11 -25.91
C GLU A 258 5.63 -2.59 -27.24
N GLU A 259 4.48 -1.92 -27.21
CA GLU A 259 4.11 -1.04 -28.32
C GLU A 259 5.10 0.13 -28.29
N GLU A 260 5.91 0.23 -29.36
CA GLU A 260 6.76 1.38 -29.63
C GLU A 260 5.93 2.67 -29.54
N THR A 261 6.07 3.39 -28.42
CA THR A 261 5.61 4.78 -28.35
C THR A 261 6.63 5.65 -29.06
N ASP A 262 6.24 6.17 -30.21
CA ASP A 262 6.97 7.20 -30.95
C ASP A 262 6.91 8.50 -30.13
N VAL A 263 8.01 8.83 -29.43
CA VAL A 263 8.08 10.01 -28.55
C VAL A 263 8.36 11.24 -29.41
N GLN A 264 7.32 12.03 -29.71
CA GLN A 264 7.53 13.39 -30.19
C GLN A 264 7.82 14.33 -29.00
N ASN A 265 9.04 14.85 -28.96
CA ASN A 265 9.46 15.90 -28.03
C ASN A 265 8.65 17.19 -28.26
N VAL A 266 8.00 17.71 -27.21
CA VAL A 266 7.59 19.12 -27.16
C VAL A 266 7.78 19.68 -25.74
N GLU A 267 8.35 20.88 -25.70
CA GLU A 267 8.60 21.75 -24.55
C GLU A 267 7.31 22.10 -23.77
N ASP A 268 7.45 22.49 -22.50
CA ASP A 268 6.39 22.89 -21.55
C ASP A 268 5.64 21.78 -20.78
N GLY A 269 6.37 20.75 -20.30
CA GLY A 269 6.08 20.09 -19.02
C GLY A 269 4.72 19.38 -18.87
N ARG A 270 4.00 19.14 -19.96
CA ARG A 270 2.76 18.36 -20.01
C ARG A 270 2.87 17.33 -21.12
N THR A 271 2.95 16.05 -20.75
CA THR A 271 2.81 14.94 -21.69
C THR A 271 1.33 14.64 -21.86
N THR A 272 0.79 14.92 -23.05
CA THR A 272 -0.49 14.36 -23.50
C THR A 272 -0.23 13.16 -24.38
N SER A 273 -0.71 11.99 -23.97
CA SER A 273 -0.78 10.81 -24.82
C SER A 273 -2.21 10.67 -25.35
N THR A 274 -2.33 10.47 -26.67
CA THR A 274 -3.61 10.19 -27.32
C THR A 274 -3.60 8.72 -27.70
N ARG A 275 -4.52 7.94 -27.13
CA ARG A 275 -4.74 6.55 -27.52
C ARG A 275 -5.53 6.54 -28.84
N GLY A 276 -5.26 5.58 -29.74
CA GLY A 276 -5.81 5.50 -31.11
C GLY A 276 -7.34 5.35 -31.23
N ASP A 277 -8.04 5.36 -30.11
CA ASP A 277 -9.48 5.28 -29.88
C ASP A 277 -10.09 6.60 -29.34
N GLY A 278 -9.32 7.69 -29.30
CA GLY A 278 -9.82 9.04 -29.01
C GLY A 278 -9.95 9.37 -27.52
N VAL A 279 -9.40 8.54 -26.63
CA VAL A 279 -9.34 8.81 -25.19
C VAL A 279 -8.06 9.60 -24.87
N ILE A 280 -8.24 10.78 -24.24
CA ILE A 280 -7.14 11.61 -23.73
C ILE A 280 -6.82 11.14 -22.31
N VAL A 281 -5.62 10.59 -22.11
CA VAL A 281 -5.11 10.28 -20.77
C VAL A 281 -4.28 11.48 -20.31
N VAL A 282 -4.76 12.17 -19.27
CA VAL A 282 -4.00 13.23 -18.60
C VAL A 282 -3.28 12.60 -17.41
N GLN A 283 -1.97 12.40 -17.56
CA GLN A 283 -1.11 12.05 -16.44
C GLN A 283 -0.80 13.31 -15.64
N VAL A 284 -1.49 13.50 -14.51
CA VAL A 284 -1.18 14.58 -13.59
C VAL A 284 -0.04 14.09 -12.70
N GLY A 285 1.19 14.48 -13.03
CA GLY A 285 2.34 14.25 -12.17
C GLY A 285 2.20 15.07 -10.90
N PHE A 286 2.11 14.40 -9.75
CA PHE A 286 2.41 15.07 -8.48
C PHE A 286 3.92 15.29 -8.41
N PRO A 287 4.40 16.48 -8.01
CA PRO A 287 5.82 16.69 -7.82
C PRO A 287 6.30 15.82 -6.66
N THR A 288 7.09 14.79 -6.99
CA THR A 288 7.97 14.12 -6.04
C THR A 288 8.93 15.16 -5.46
N PRO A 289 9.13 15.24 -4.13
CA PRO A 289 10.20 16.05 -3.57
C PRO A 289 11.54 15.51 -4.08
N SER A 290 12.21 16.26 -4.95
CA SER A 290 13.58 16.00 -5.33
C SER A 290 14.48 16.28 -4.13
N HIS A 291 14.80 15.25 -3.35
CA HIS A 291 15.90 15.34 -2.39
C HIS A 291 17.09 14.56 -2.92
N GLY A 292 18.19 15.32 -3.06
CA GLY A 292 19.36 14.96 -3.82
C GLY A 292 20.03 13.67 -3.39
N LYS A 293 20.76 13.11 -4.34
CA LYS A 293 21.76 12.06 -4.16
C LYS A 293 22.58 12.36 -2.90
N TYR A 294 22.39 11.57 -1.85
CA TYR A 294 23.41 11.42 -0.83
C TYR A 294 24.56 10.64 -1.47
N THR A 295 25.48 11.37 -2.10
CA THR A 295 26.82 10.84 -2.37
C THR A 295 27.48 10.59 -1.02
N THR A 296 27.85 9.34 -0.76
CA THR A 296 28.87 8.97 0.22
C THR A 296 30.05 9.95 0.12
N PRO A 297 30.59 10.49 1.23
CA PRO A 297 31.86 11.21 1.19
C PRO A 297 32.96 10.24 0.74
N GLY A 298 33.24 10.25 -0.56
CA GLY A 298 34.42 9.63 -1.13
C GLY A 298 35.66 10.26 -0.52
N ALA A 299 36.63 9.41 -0.21
CA ALA A 299 37.95 9.80 0.26
C ALA A 299 38.48 11.01 -0.52
N THR A 300 38.90 12.04 0.22
CA THR A 300 39.56 13.23 -0.30
C THR A 300 40.70 12.83 -1.23
N PRO A 301 40.70 13.20 -2.52
CA PRO A 301 41.88 13.03 -3.36
C PRO A 301 42.99 13.94 -2.84
N ALA A 302 44.14 13.36 -2.53
CA ALA A 302 45.34 14.11 -2.18
C ALA A 302 45.74 15.01 -3.36
N VAL A 303 45.64 16.33 -3.17
CA VAL A 303 46.18 17.32 -4.11
C VAL A 303 47.68 17.40 -3.88
N THR A 304 48.46 16.84 -4.80
CA THR A 304 49.91 17.04 -4.86
C THR A 304 50.20 18.47 -5.33
N PRO A 305 50.97 19.30 -4.60
CA PRO A 305 51.36 20.61 -5.08
C PRO A 305 52.34 20.48 -6.24
N ARG A 306 52.07 21.16 -7.36
CA ARG A 306 53.06 21.39 -8.41
C ARG A 306 54.21 22.23 -7.83
N ALA A 307 55.44 21.73 -7.97
CA ALA A 307 56.65 22.50 -7.77
C ALA A 307 56.77 23.57 -8.88
N VAL A 308 57.39 24.68 -8.50
CA VAL A 308 57.73 25.87 -9.30
C VAL A 308 58.56 25.51 -10.52
#